data_AF-A0A5J5CLL9-F1
#
_entry.id   AF-A0A5J5CLL9-F1
#
_cell.length_a   1.000
_cell.length_b   1.000
_cell.length_c   1.000
_cell.angle_alpha   90.00
_cell.angle_beta   90.00
_cell.angle_gamma   90.00
#
_symmetry.space_group_name_H-M   'P 1'
#
loop_
_entity.id
_entity.type
_entity.pdbx_description
1 polymer ?
#
loop_
_entity_poly.entity_id
_entity_poly.type
_entity_poly.pdbx_seq_one_letter_code
_entity_poly.pdbx_strand_id
1 'polypeptide(L)'
;GEDSSCQRVIHKKVGDTVEFSSCLPTEGVTTARWKYKESIIADRDDVSGEHQFKGRVDLNPTNFSLTVRRLTLNDSGNFSFVSEGEGGRQRKTVTFTLKVHVLLECRATSDISNSDITYTWAVRNQTRDGPRLEYILKPQDEDTKFTCTISNEVSKMAATKTETCRNSTSGTPET
;
A
#
# COMPACT_ATOMS: atom_id res chain seq x y z
N GLY A 1 -28.59 -4.35 -7.79
CA GLY A 1 -27.67 -3.61 -8.65
C GLY A 1 -26.28 -3.84 -8.14
N GLU A 2 -25.40 -4.42 -8.95
CA GLU A 2 -23.96 -4.38 -8.68
C GLU A 2 -23.49 -2.96 -8.99
N ASP A 3 -23.06 -2.24 -7.96
CA ASP A 3 -22.41 -0.95 -8.17
C ASP A 3 -21.04 -1.21 -8.81
N SER A 4 -20.93 -0.86 -10.10
CA SER A 4 -19.80 -1.17 -10.96
C SER A 4 -18.56 -0.28 -10.71
N SER A 5 -18.54 0.48 -9.60
CA SER A 5 -17.48 1.45 -9.31
C SER A 5 -16.41 0.99 -8.29
N CYS A 6 -16.46 -0.26 -7.83
CA CYS A 6 -15.52 -0.72 -6.80
C CYS A 6 -14.13 -1.04 -7.40
N GLN A 7 -13.24 -0.04 -7.47
CA GLN A 7 -11.86 -0.23 -7.93
C GLN A 7 -11.15 -1.27 -7.06
N ARG A 8 -10.76 -2.39 -7.69
CA ARG A 8 -10.20 -3.55 -7.01
C ARG A 8 -8.70 -3.45 -6.74
N VAL A 9 -7.99 -2.59 -7.46
CA VAL A 9 -6.54 -2.40 -7.28
C VAL A 9 -6.28 -0.97 -6.86
N ILE A 10 -5.76 -0.78 -5.64
CA ILE A 10 -5.54 0.53 -5.05
C ILE A 10 -4.04 0.79 -4.93
N HIS A 11 -3.60 1.95 -5.42
CA HIS A 11 -2.21 2.39 -5.35
C HIS A 11 -2.09 3.49 -4.30
N LYS A 12 -1.13 3.37 -3.38
CA LYS A 12 -0.87 4.33 -2.29
C LYS A 12 0.63 4.48 -2.04
N LYS A 13 1.05 5.57 -1.40
CA LYS A 13 2.44 5.79 -1.01
C LYS A 13 2.68 5.32 0.41
N VAL A 14 3.93 5.03 0.75
CA VAL A 14 4.33 4.82 2.15
C VAL A 14 3.90 6.03 2.99
N GLY A 15 3.32 5.76 4.15
CA GLY A 15 2.78 6.76 5.07
C GLY A 15 1.33 7.15 4.81
N ASP A 16 0.77 6.85 3.63
CA ASP A 16 -0.62 7.18 3.31
C ASP A 16 -1.62 6.41 4.20
N THR A 17 -2.89 6.83 4.10
CA THR A 17 -4.06 6.10 4.58
C THR A 17 -4.90 5.62 3.39
N VAL A 18 -5.43 4.41 3.51
CA VAL A 18 -6.40 3.83 2.57
C VAL A 18 -7.68 3.48 3.28
N GLU A 19 -8.80 3.68 2.59
CA GLU A 19 -10.11 3.17 2.99
C GLU A 19 -10.59 2.18 1.92
N PHE A 20 -11.04 1.01 2.35
CA PHE A 20 -11.68 0.02 1.51
C PHE A 20 -13.18 0.00 1.81
N SER A 21 -14.00 0.27 0.80
CA SER A 21 -15.45 0.08 0.90
C SER A 21 -15.81 -1.40 0.86
N SER A 22 -16.87 -1.81 1.56
CA SER A 22 -17.41 -3.17 1.46
C SER A 22 -17.97 -3.47 0.06
N CYS A 23 -18.33 -2.43 -0.70
CA CYS A 23 -18.93 -2.51 -2.04
C CYS A 23 -20.15 -3.44 -2.13
N LEU A 24 -20.83 -3.63 -1.00
CA LEU A 24 -22.04 -4.44 -0.85
C LEU A 24 -23.05 -3.67 -0.01
N PRO A 25 -24.36 -3.91 -0.19
CA PRO A 25 -25.37 -3.36 0.71
C PRO A 25 -25.12 -3.79 2.16
N THR A 26 -25.32 -2.89 3.11
CA THR A 26 -25.05 -3.12 4.55
C THR A 26 -26.28 -3.55 5.34
N GLU A 27 -27.48 -3.36 4.77
CA GLU A 27 -28.74 -3.77 5.38
C GLU A 27 -28.81 -5.30 5.54
N GLY A 28 -29.30 -5.74 6.71
CA GLY A 28 -29.43 -7.17 7.04
C GLY A 28 -28.11 -7.90 7.30
N VAL A 29 -26.98 -7.19 7.38
CA VAL A 29 -25.67 -7.78 7.73
C VAL A 29 -25.61 -8.12 9.20
N THR A 30 -25.39 -9.39 9.49
CA THR A 30 -25.23 -9.92 10.84
C THR A 30 -23.76 -9.99 11.23
N THR A 31 -22.89 -10.44 10.32
CA THR A 31 -21.43 -10.50 10.54
C THR A 31 -20.68 -9.75 9.44
N ALA A 32 -19.60 -9.07 9.82
CA ALA A 32 -18.78 -8.28 8.90
C ALA A 32 -17.31 -8.32 9.35
N ARG A 33 -16.45 -8.89 8.50
CA ARG A 33 -15.03 -9.03 8.80
C ARG A 33 -14.15 -8.72 7.61
N TRP A 34 -12.98 -8.17 7.89
CA TRP A 34 -11.91 -7.96 6.94
C TRP A 34 -10.77 -8.92 7.19
N LYS A 35 -10.32 -9.56 6.11
CA LYS A 35 -9.14 -10.39 6.08
C LYS A 35 -8.02 -9.69 5.33
N TYR A 36 -6.79 -9.80 5.79
CA TYR A 36 -5.60 -9.57 4.99
C TYR A 36 -4.92 -10.90 4.75
N LYS A 37 -4.81 -11.29 3.47
CA LYS A 37 -4.52 -12.68 3.09
C LYS A 37 -5.54 -13.60 3.81
N GLU A 38 -5.06 -14.51 4.64
CA GLU A 38 -5.92 -15.46 5.38
C GLU A 38 -6.24 -15.04 6.82
N SER A 39 -5.59 -14.00 7.35
CA SER A 39 -5.77 -13.55 8.74
C SER A 39 -6.89 -12.52 8.84
N ILE A 40 -7.78 -12.67 9.82
CA ILE A 40 -8.75 -11.62 10.18
C ILE A 40 -7.99 -10.46 10.82
N ILE A 41 -8.27 -9.24 10.36
CA ILE A 41 -7.61 -8.01 10.82
C ILE A 41 -8.59 -6.95 11.34
N ALA A 42 -9.89 -7.12 11.06
CA ALA A 42 -10.96 -6.34 11.66
C ALA A 42 -12.27 -7.15 11.59
N ASP A 43 -13.10 -7.01 12.61
CA ASP A 43 -14.37 -7.70 12.78
C ASP A 43 -15.27 -6.78 13.62
N ARG A 44 -16.58 -6.87 13.40
CA ARG A 44 -17.59 -6.11 14.13
C ARG A 44 -17.59 -6.46 15.63
N ASP A 45 -17.32 -7.72 15.96
CA ASP A 45 -17.45 -8.26 17.31
C ASP A 45 -16.10 -8.31 18.07
N ASP A 46 -15.15 -7.45 17.66
CA ASP A 46 -13.75 -7.34 18.14
C ASP A 46 -12.78 -8.36 17.52
N VAL A 47 -11.55 -7.89 17.24
CA VAL A 47 -10.44 -8.74 16.76
C VAL A 47 -9.37 -8.77 17.82
N SER A 48 -9.49 -9.78 18.69
CA SER A 48 -8.42 -10.19 19.58
C SER A 48 -7.41 -11.04 18.81
N GLY A 49 -6.55 -10.40 18.01
CA GLY A 49 -5.51 -11.08 17.25
C GLY A 49 -4.26 -10.24 17.09
N GLU A 50 -3.09 -10.86 17.21
CA GLU A 50 -1.83 -10.19 16.89
C GLU A 50 -1.61 -10.20 15.38
N HIS A 51 -1.69 -9.02 14.76
CA HIS A 51 -1.44 -8.82 13.34
C HIS A 51 -0.69 -7.50 13.10
N GLN A 52 -0.01 -7.41 11.95
CA GLN A 52 0.86 -6.26 11.61
C GLN A 52 0.15 -4.90 11.53
N PHE A 53 -1.17 -4.91 11.47
CA PHE A 53 -2.00 -3.70 11.40
C PHE A 53 -2.47 -3.18 12.78
N LYS A 54 -2.11 -3.84 13.89
CA LYS A 54 -2.52 -3.43 15.23
C LYS A 54 -2.22 -1.94 15.47
N GLY A 55 -3.22 -1.19 15.94
CA GLY A 55 -3.14 0.27 16.14
C GLY A 55 -3.12 1.11 14.85
N ARG A 56 -3.44 0.51 13.69
CA ARG A 56 -3.51 1.18 12.38
C ARG A 56 -4.80 0.89 11.61
N VAL A 57 -5.58 -0.11 12.02
CA VAL A 57 -6.89 -0.43 11.43
C VAL A 57 -8.04 0.18 12.22
N ASP A 58 -9.08 0.56 11.49
CA ASP A 58 -10.36 1.02 12.02
C ASP A 58 -11.48 0.48 11.12
N LEU A 59 -12.54 -0.05 11.73
CA LEU A 59 -13.69 -0.60 11.03
C LEU A 59 -14.90 0.27 11.32
N ASN A 60 -15.51 0.82 10.26
CA ASN A 60 -16.74 1.58 10.41
C ASN A 60 -17.91 0.62 10.73
N PRO A 61 -18.59 0.76 11.88
CA PRO A 61 -19.62 -0.19 12.30
C PRO A 61 -20.92 -0.09 11.50
N THR A 62 -21.11 0.98 10.71
CA THR A 62 -22.33 1.26 9.96
C THR A 62 -22.24 0.78 8.52
N ASN A 63 -21.14 1.09 7.84
CA ASN A 63 -20.96 0.75 6.41
C ASN A 63 -19.90 -0.34 6.17
N PHE A 64 -19.24 -0.79 7.23
CA PHE A 64 -18.20 -1.81 7.23
C PHE A 64 -16.96 -1.46 6.38
N SER A 65 -16.71 -0.17 6.12
CA SER A 65 -15.46 0.26 5.49
C SER A 65 -14.27 0.01 6.42
N LEU A 66 -13.16 -0.47 5.84
CA LEU A 66 -11.90 -0.66 6.55
C LEU A 66 -10.96 0.48 6.24
N THR A 67 -10.51 1.20 7.27
CA THR A 67 -9.42 2.16 7.15
C THR A 67 -8.12 1.53 7.63
N VAL A 68 -7.06 1.64 6.84
CA VAL A 68 -5.68 1.27 7.23
C VAL A 68 -4.79 2.50 7.13
N ARG A 69 -4.23 2.93 8.26
CA ARG A 69 -3.41 4.14 8.38
C ARG A 69 -1.91 3.82 8.35
N ARG A 70 -1.11 4.84 8.04
CA ARG A 70 0.37 4.78 8.08
C ARG A 70 0.90 3.56 7.35
N LEU A 71 0.56 3.47 6.06
CA LEU A 71 0.91 2.33 5.23
C LEU A 71 2.42 2.14 5.14
N THR A 72 2.84 0.88 5.16
CA THR A 72 4.21 0.43 4.93
C THR A 72 4.27 -0.40 3.65
N LEU A 73 5.46 -0.64 3.10
CA LEU A 73 5.61 -1.47 1.90
C LEU A 73 5.06 -2.90 2.09
N ASN A 74 5.17 -3.44 3.31
CA ASN A 74 4.65 -4.75 3.70
C ASN A 74 3.12 -4.85 3.75
N ASP A 75 2.42 -3.72 3.77
CA ASP A 75 0.97 -3.72 3.79
C ASP A 75 0.39 -4.02 2.40
N SER A 76 1.22 -4.01 1.35
CA SER A 76 0.82 -4.47 0.02
C SER A 76 0.30 -5.90 0.07
N GLY A 77 -0.77 -6.18 -0.66
CA GLY A 77 -1.39 -7.51 -0.67
C GLY A 77 -2.91 -7.44 -0.79
N ASN A 78 -3.54 -8.60 -0.59
CA ASN A 78 -4.98 -8.74 -0.77
C ASN A 78 -5.73 -8.55 0.53
N PHE A 79 -6.73 -7.67 0.49
CA PHE A 79 -7.70 -7.42 1.54
C PHE A 79 -9.06 -7.95 1.08
N SER A 80 -9.77 -8.69 1.93
CA SER A 80 -11.05 -9.29 1.58
C SER A 80 -12.11 -8.98 2.62
N PHE A 81 -13.22 -8.41 2.17
CA PHE A 81 -14.43 -8.25 2.97
C PHE A 81 -15.29 -9.51 2.87
N VAL A 82 -15.57 -10.11 4.04
CA VAL A 82 -16.42 -11.29 4.20
C VAL A 82 -17.58 -10.90 5.12
N SER A 83 -18.80 -11.22 4.72
CA SER A 83 -20.00 -10.92 5.50
C SER A 83 -21.04 -12.02 5.38
N GLU A 84 -21.91 -12.12 6.38
CA GLU A 84 -23.10 -12.96 6.37
C GLU A 84 -24.35 -12.09 6.50
N GLY A 85 -25.44 -12.57 5.93
CA GLY A 85 -26.76 -11.97 6.08
C GLY A 85 -27.64 -12.76 7.04
N GLU A 86 -28.92 -12.40 7.06
CA GLU A 86 -29.95 -13.16 7.76
C GLU A 86 -29.98 -14.62 7.27
N GLY A 87 -30.02 -15.57 8.22
CA GLY A 87 -29.91 -17.01 7.95
C GLY A 87 -28.47 -17.56 7.91
N GLY A 88 -27.46 -16.76 8.26
CA GLY A 88 -26.08 -17.22 8.50
C GLY A 88 -25.33 -17.67 7.24
N ARG A 89 -25.85 -17.35 6.05
CA ARG A 89 -25.18 -17.67 4.78
C ARG A 89 -24.17 -16.59 4.43
N GLN A 90 -22.96 -17.02 4.10
CA GLN A 90 -21.92 -16.11 3.62
C GLN A 90 -22.35 -15.47 2.29
N ARG A 91 -22.21 -14.15 2.23
CA ARG A 91 -22.45 -13.33 1.05
C ARG A 91 -21.23 -13.39 0.12
N LYS A 92 -21.36 -12.78 -1.06
CA LYS A 92 -20.24 -12.62 -2.00
C LYS A 92 -19.04 -11.96 -1.30
N THR A 93 -17.86 -12.55 -1.40
CA THR A 93 -16.62 -11.93 -0.90
C THR A 93 -16.14 -10.85 -1.84
N VAL A 94 -15.69 -9.72 -1.30
CA VAL A 94 -15.15 -8.59 -2.06
C VAL A 94 -13.67 -8.45 -1.74
N THR A 95 -12.81 -8.69 -2.73
CA THR A 95 -11.35 -8.60 -2.58
C THR A 95 -10.78 -7.36 -3.24
N PHE A 96 -9.77 -6.77 -2.62
CA PHE A 96 -8.97 -5.64 -3.09
C PHE A 96 -7.49 -6.01 -3.06
N THR A 97 -6.71 -5.48 -4.00
CA THR A 97 -5.25 -5.57 -4.00
C THR A 97 -4.68 -4.18 -3.71
N LEU A 98 -4.01 -4.03 -2.58
CA LEU A 98 -3.24 -2.83 -2.25
C LEU A 98 -1.82 -2.95 -2.80
N LYS A 99 -1.35 -1.90 -3.48
CA LYS A 99 0.05 -1.73 -3.90
C LYS A 99 0.59 -0.45 -3.28
N VAL A 100 1.53 -0.59 -2.35
CA VAL A 100 2.20 0.53 -1.69
C VAL A 100 3.51 0.82 -2.42
N HIS A 101 3.74 2.10 -2.74
CA HIS A 101 4.89 2.58 -3.50
C HIS A 101 5.79 3.47 -2.65
N VAL A 102 7.10 3.42 -2.93
CA VAL A 102 7.98 4.54 -2.61
C VAL A 102 7.85 5.59 -3.71
N LEU A 103 7.72 6.86 -3.32
CA LEU A 103 7.82 7.99 -4.24
C LEU A 103 9.11 8.74 -3.93
N LEU A 104 10.02 8.73 -4.89
CA LEU A 104 11.27 9.48 -4.83
C LEU A 104 11.19 10.64 -5.81
N GLU A 105 11.67 11.80 -5.37
CA GLU A 105 11.77 13.00 -6.20
C GLU A 105 13.20 13.51 -6.19
N CYS A 106 13.69 13.83 -7.38
CA CYS A 106 15.00 14.39 -7.59
C CYS A 106 14.84 15.82 -8.08
N ARG A 107 15.57 16.74 -7.48
CA ARG A 107 15.47 18.17 -7.77
C ARG A 107 16.85 18.75 -7.96
N ALA A 108 17.00 19.60 -8.98
CA ALA A 108 18.15 20.49 -9.08
C ALA A 108 17.99 21.63 -8.06
N THR A 109 19.08 22.07 -7.44
CA THR A 109 19.09 23.15 -6.45
C THR A 109 19.03 24.54 -7.07
N SER A 110 19.23 24.66 -8.38
CA SER A 110 19.23 25.92 -9.12
C SER A 110 18.00 26.03 -10.02
N ASP A 111 17.49 27.26 -10.18
CA ASP A 111 16.42 27.65 -11.11
C ASP A 111 16.87 27.58 -12.59
N ILE A 112 17.51 26.47 -12.98
CA ILE A 112 17.74 26.18 -14.39
C ILE A 112 16.34 25.93 -14.96
N SER A 113 15.89 26.82 -15.84
CA SER A 113 14.63 26.74 -16.57
C SER A 113 14.64 25.52 -17.50
N ASN A 114 14.45 24.35 -16.91
CA ASN A 114 13.76 23.11 -17.32
C ASN A 114 13.76 22.59 -18.78
N SER A 115 14.49 23.16 -19.75
CA SER A 115 14.50 22.61 -21.12
C SER A 115 15.66 21.63 -21.39
N ASP A 116 16.83 21.84 -20.76
CA ASP A 116 18.06 21.14 -21.16
C ASP A 116 18.61 20.20 -20.07
N ILE A 117 17.82 19.91 -19.04
CA ILE A 117 18.20 19.00 -17.96
C ILE A 117 17.52 17.64 -18.14
N THR A 118 18.33 16.59 -18.09
CA THR A 118 17.88 15.20 -18.13
C THR A 118 17.96 14.61 -16.74
N TYR A 119 16.90 13.91 -16.35
CA TYR A 119 16.84 13.14 -15.12
C TYR A 119 16.84 11.66 -15.45
N THR A 120 17.78 10.92 -14.87
CA THR A 120 17.87 9.47 -15.03
C THR A 120 18.01 8.81 -13.67
N TRP A 121 17.09 7.91 -13.35
CA TRP A 121 17.17 7.04 -12.21
C TRP A 121 17.83 5.72 -12.59
N ALA A 122 18.80 5.28 -11.80
CA ALA A 122 19.31 3.92 -11.82
C ALA A 122 18.85 3.19 -10.55
N VAL A 123 18.18 2.05 -10.74
CA VAL A 123 17.73 1.17 -9.67
C VAL A 123 17.92 -0.28 -10.12
N ARG A 124 18.74 -1.03 -9.38
CA ARG A 124 19.22 -2.37 -9.79
C ARG A 124 19.78 -2.32 -11.22
N ASN A 125 19.32 -3.23 -12.09
CA ASN A 125 19.73 -3.32 -13.50
C ASN A 125 18.78 -2.56 -14.44
N GLN A 126 18.08 -1.54 -13.95
CA GLN A 126 17.12 -0.76 -14.73
C GLN A 126 17.41 0.74 -14.66
N THR A 127 17.12 1.43 -15.76
CA THR A 127 17.15 2.89 -15.84
C THR A 127 15.76 3.42 -16.18
N ARG A 128 15.38 4.56 -15.59
CA ARG A 128 14.10 5.23 -15.84
C ARG A 128 14.29 6.74 -15.88
N ASP A 129 13.64 7.39 -16.82
CA ASP A 129 13.76 8.83 -16.98
C ASP A 129 12.70 9.59 -16.20
N GLY A 130 13.04 10.83 -15.84
CA GLY A 130 12.14 11.79 -15.23
C GLY A 130 12.50 12.19 -13.79
N PRO A 131 11.98 13.34 -13.32
CA PRO A 131 12.33 13.90 -12.01
C PRO A 131 11.74 13.12 -10.83
N ARG A 132 10.76 12.24 -11.08
CA ARG A 132 10.08 11.44 -10.06
C ARG A 132 10.13 9.97 -10.42
N LEU A 133 10.31 9.14 -9.40
CA LEU A 133 10.28 7.69 -9.52
C LEU A 133 9.27 7.12 -8.53
N GLU A 134 8.27 6.43 -9.08
CA GLU A 134 7.37 5.57 -8.31
C GLU A 134 7.82 4.11 -8.46
N TYR A 135 8.04 3.44 -7.34
CA TYR A 135 8.63 2.10 -7.31
C TYR A 135 7.96 1.21 -6.25
N ILE A 136 7.68 -0.05 -6.59
CA ILE A 136 7.19 -1.06 -5.66
C ILE A 136 8.37 -1.93 -5.23
N LEU A 137 8.80 -1.78 -3.98
CA LEU A 137 9.77 -2.67 -3.36
C LEU A 137 9.09 -3.92 -2.83
N LYS A 138 9.69 -5.07 -3.11
CA LYS A 138 9.27 -6.36 -2.59
C LYS A 138 10.21 -6.81 -1.47
N PRO A 139 9.78 -7.67 -0.54
CA PRO A 139 10.66 -8.13 0.55
C PRO A 139 11.97 -8.81 0.08
N GLN A 140 11.94 -9.48 -1.07
CA GLN A 140 13.13 -10.12 -1.68
C GLN A 140 14.14 -9.15 -2.28
N ASP A 141 13.81 -7.87 -2.31
CA ASP A 141 14.60 -6.86 -3.00
C ASP A 141 15.76 -6.30 -2.16
N GLU A 142 15.88 -6.76 -0.92
CA GLU A 142 16.86 -6.33 0.07
C GLU A 142 16.95 -4.79 0.18
N ASP A 143 18.09 -4.28 0.64
CA ASP A 143 18.40 -2.85 0.64
C ASP A 143 18.60 -2.39 -0.81
N THR A 144 17.59 -1.75 -1.39
CA THR A 144 17.64 -1.29 -2.78
C THR A 144 18.15 0.16 -2.82
N LYS A 145 19.29 0.36 -3.50
CA LYS A 145 19.86 1.68 -3.77
C LYS A 145 19.25 2.31 -5.03
N PHE A 146 18.74 3.51 -4.88
CA PHE A 146 18.23 4.38 -5.93
C PHE A 146 19.24 5.49 -6.17
N THR A 147 19.67 5.65 -7.42
CA THR A 147 20.59 6.72 -7.81
C THR A 147 19.89 7.61 -8.81
N CYS A 148 19.61 8.86 -8.45
CA CYS A 148 19.20 9.86 -9.42
C CYS A 148 20.45 10.53 -9.98
N THR A 149 20.48 10.67 -11.30
CA THR A 149 21.45 11.48 -12.03
C THR A 149 20.72 12.63 -12.70
N ILE A 150 21.20 13.84 -12.48
CA ILE A 150 20.77 15.04 -13.21
C ILE A 150 21.94 15.45 -14.10
N SER A 151 21.69 15.66 -15.39
CA SER A 151 22.72 16.09 -16.34
C SER A 151 22.22 17.13 -17.31
N ASN A 152 23.12 18.01 -17.74
CA ASN A 152 22.99 18.88 -18.92
C ASN A 152 24.23 18.68 -19.82
N GLU A 153 24.36 19.48 -20.87
CA GLU A 153 25.52 19.39 -21.80
C GLU A 153 26.88 19.58 -21.12
N VAL A 154 26.92 20.26 -19.98
CA VAL A 154 28.16 20.71 -19.33
C VAL A 154 28.52 19.84 -18.12
N SER A 155 27.53 19.34 -17.40
CA SER A 155 27.70 18.80 -16.07
C SER A 155 26.76 17.63 -15.79
N LYS A 156 27.22 16.75 -14.90
CA LYS A 156 26.47 15.59 -14.42
C LYS A 156 26.64 15.47 -12.91
N MET A 157 25.53 15.42 -12.19
CA MET A 157 25.50 15.26 -10.75
C MET A 157 24.63 14.06 -10.38
N ALA A 158 24.94 13.39 -9.28
CA ALA A 158 24.15 12.27 -8.81
C ALA A 158 23.90 12.33 -7.30
N ALA A 159 22.73 11.86 -6.90
CA ALA A 159 22.34 11.67 -5.51
C ALA A 159 21.86 10.23 -5.33
N THR A 160 22.08 9.67 -4.14
CA THR A 160 21.69 8.30 -3.83
C THR A 160 20.81 8.24 -2.59
N LYS A 161 19.85 7.31 -2.60
CA LYS A 161 18.99 6.98 -1.47
C LYS A 161 18.82 5.46 -1.43
N THR A 162 18.90 4.88 -0.24
CA THR A 162 18.62 3.45 -0.04
C THR A 162 17.30 3.31 0.69
N GLU A 163 16.43 2.43 0.19
CA GLU A 163 15.17 2.06 0.83
C GLU A 163 15.12 0.54 1.00
N THR A 164 14.45 0.09 2.06
CA THR A 164 14.37 -1.33 2.40
C THR A 164 12.93 -1.75 2.64
N CYS A 165 12.56 -2.92 2.12
CA CYS A 165 11.32 -3.61 2.44
C CYS A 165 11.68 -4.89 3.20
N ARG A 166 11.47 -4.92 4.53
CA ARG A 166 11.70 -6.13 5.35
C ARG A 166 10.37 -6.66 5.81
N ASN A 167 10.08 -7.95 5.66
CA ASN A 167 8.87 -8.54 6.25
C ASN A 167 8.82 -8.24 7.75
N SER A 168 7.68 -7.74 8.22
CA SER A 168 7.38 -7.65 9.65
C SER A 168 7.18 -9.06 10.17
N THR A 169 8.23 -9.73 10.65
CA THR A 169 8.08 -10.91 11.50
C THR A 169 7.41 -10.44 12.79
N SER A 170 6.14 -10.76 12.96
CA SER A 170 5.49 -10.76 14.27
C SER A 170 6.39 -11.54 15.24
N GLY A 171 6.66 -10.94 16.39
CA GLY A 171 7.66 -11.40 17.36
C GLY A 171 7.57 -12.89 17.63
N THR A 172 8.71 -13.55 17.59
CA THR A 172 8.91 -14.82 18.28
C THR A 172 8.67 -14.54 19.77
N PRO A 173 7.83 -15.30 20.50
CA PRO A 173 7.88 -15.25 21.95
C PRO A 173 9.26 -15.77 22.35
N GLU A 174 10.08 -14.92 22.96
CA GLU A 174 11.25 -15.40 23.68
C GLU A 174 10.75 -16.33 24.79
N THR A 175 11.17 -17.59 24.71
CA THR A 175 10.97 -18.61 25.75
C THR A 175 11.85 -18.34 26.96
#